data_AF-A0A354AY34-F1
#
_entry.id   AF-A0A354AY34-F1
#
_cell.length_a   1.000
_cell.length_b   1.000
_cell.length_c   1.000
_cell.angle_alpha   90.00
_cell.angle_beta   90.00
_cell.angle_gamma   90.00
#
_symmetry.space_group_name_H-M   'P 1'
#
loop_
_entity.id
_entity.type
_entity.pdbx_description
1 polymer ?
#
loop_
_entity_poly.entity_id
_entity_poly.type
_entity_poly.pdbx_seq_one_letter_code
_entity_poly.pdbx_strand_id
1 'polypeptide(L)'
;MGTYANTDPQVEAITCAQLGLVPDAASTQVIGRDRHAEYVQTLALVGVALERFATEIRNLQRTDVLEVEENFAKGQKGSSAMPHKRNPIRSERISGLARVLRSYTVAALENCALWHERDISHSSVERMML
;
A
#
# COMPACT_ATOMS: atom_id res chain seq x y z
N MET A 1 -4.88 -2.87 -27.97
CA MET A 1 -5.43 -4.17 -28.41
C MET A 1 -4.60 -5.36 -27.94
N GLY A 2 -3.26 -5.30 -27.89
CA GLY A 2 -2.46 -6.42 -27.36
C GLY A 2 -2.26 -7.58 -28.33
N THR A 3 -2.37 -7.32 -29.64
CA THR A 3 -2.43 -8.35 -30.68
C THR A 3 -1.10 -8.59 -31.41
N TYR A 4 -0.03 -7.86 -31.05
CA TYR A 4 1.25 -7.89 -31.76
C TYR A 4 1.18 -7.59 -33.27
N ALA A 5 0.08 -6.99 -33.76
CA ALA A 5 -0.13 -6.75 -35.19
C ALA A 5 0.98 -5.90 -35.85
N ASN A 6 1.63 -5.02 -35.08
CA ASN A 6 2.66 -4.10 -35.56
C ASN A 6 4.00 -4.25 -34.83
N THR A 7 4.12 -5.18 -33.89
CA THR A 7 5.32 -5.36 -33.05
C THR A 7 5.54 -6.83 -32.79
N ASP A 8 6.73 -7.34 -33.12
CA ASP A 8 7.10 -8.73 -32.86
C ASP A 8 7.10 -9.03 -31.33
N PRO A 9 6.44 -10.11 -30.86
CA PRO A 9 6.48 -10.53 -29.46
C PRO A 9 7.88 -10.70 -28.87
N GLN A 10 8.90 -10.97 -29.69
CA GLN A 10 10.30 -11.04 -29.24
C GLN A 10 10.78 -9.72 -28.63
N VAL A 11 10.27 -8.58 -29.11
CA VAL A 11 10.63 -7.27 -28.56
C VAL A 11 10.17 -7.16 -27.09
N GLU A 12 8.96 -7.60 -26.80
CA GLU A 12 8.46 -7.64 -25.42
C GLU A 12 9.27 -8.62 -24.58
N ALA A 13 9.50 -9.83 -25.06
CA ALA A 13 10.25 -10.86 -24.33
C ALA A 13 11.67 -10.39 -23.95
N ILE A 14 12.40 -9.79 -24.89
CA ILE A 14 13.74 -9.24 -24.64
C ILE A 14 13.69 -8.09 -23.64
N THR A 15 12.73 -7.16 -23.81
CA THR A 15 12.58 -6.00 -22.92
C THR A 15 12.25 -6.43 -21.49
N CYS A 16 11.28 -7.33 -21.33
CA CYS A 16 10.90 -7.89 -20.03
C CYS A 16 12.09 -8.62 -19.39
N ALA A 17 12.82 -9.46 -20.14
CA ALA A 17 13.99 -10.17 -19.62
C ALA A 17 15.08 -9.21 -19.13
N GLN A 18 15.35 -8.12 -19.86
CA GLN A 18 16.32 -7.10 -19.44
C GLN A 18 15.91 -6.39 -18.14
N LEU A 19 14.62 -6.28 -17.86
CA LEU A 19 14.07 -5.64 -16.67
C LEU A 19 13.76 -6.62 -15.52
N GLY A 20 13.99 -7.92 -15.71
CA GLY A 20 13.62 -8.96 -14.73
C GLY A 20 12.11 -9.13 -14.57
N LEU A 21 11.34 -8.83 -15.63
CA LEU A 21 9.88 -8.93 -15.69
C LEU A 21 9.45 -10.10 -16.59
N VAL A 22 8.18 -10.46 -16.49
CA VAL A 22 7.56 -11.50 -17.31
C VAL A 22 6.55 -10.85 -18.26
N PRO A 23 6.57 -11.20 -19.56
CA PRO A 23 5.53 -10.78 -20.51
C PRO A 23 4.13 -11.17 -20.02
N ASP A 24 3.15 -10.31 -20.26
CA ASP A 24 1.76 -10.61 -19.88
C ASP A 24 1.15 -11.60 -20.88
N ALA A 25 0.52 -12.66 -20.38
CA ALA A 25 0.09 -13.78 -21.21
C ALA A 25 -0.97 -13.39 -22.26
N ALA A 26 -1.82 -12.41 -21.94
CA ALA A 26 -2.86 -11.91 -22.83
C ALA A 26 -3.22 -10.47 -22.44
N SER A 27 -2.37 -9.53 -22.82
CA SER A 27 -2.61 -8.10 -22.57
C SER A 27 -3.65 -7.53 -23.53
N THR A 28 -4.31 -6.44 -23.13
CA THR A 28 -5.07 -5.60 -24.05
C THR A 28 -4.18 -4.44 -24.52
N GLN A 29 -4.65 -3.19 -24.53
CA GLN A 29 -3.70 -2.08 -24.61
C GLN A 29 -2.92 -1.86 -23.32
N VAL A 30 -3.35 -2.47 -22.23
CA VAL A 30 -2.76 -2.32 -20.92
C VAL A 30 -2.79 -3.67 -20.18
N ILE A 31 -2.00 -3.80 -19.12
CA ILE A 31 -2.04 -4.96 -18.21
C ILE A 31 -3.38 -4.99 -17.45
N GLY A 32 -3.90 -6.19 -17.16
CA GLY A 32 -5.07 -6.36 -16.30
C GLY A 32 -4.94 -5.63 -14.96
N ARG A 33 -5.96 -4.85 -14.57
CA ARG A 33 -5.96 -4.08 -13.30
C ARG A 33 -6.27 -4.94 -12.09
N ASP A 34 -6.78 -6.16 -12.28
CA ASP A 34 -6.90 -7.18 -11.25
C ASP A 34 -5.56 -7.46 -10.56
N ARG A 35 -4.45 -7.51 -11.31
CA ARG A 35 -3.09 -7.64 -10.75
C ARG A 35 -2.72 -6.48 -9.81
N HIS A 36 -3.12 -5.26 -10.17
CA HIS A 36 -2.84 -4.06 -9.38
C HIS A 36 -3.75 -4.01 -8.14
N ALA A 37 -5.01 -4.43 -8.29
CA ALA A 37 -5.95 -4.55 -7.18
C ALA A 37 -5.50 -5.60 -6.16
N GLU A 38 -5.01 -6.76 -6.62
CA GLU A 38 -4.42 -7.79 -5.74
C GLU A 38 -3.21 -7.23 -4.97
N TYR A 39 -2.30 -6.55 -5.67
CA TYR A 39 -1.14 -5.92 -5.05
C TYR A 39 -1.52 -4.92 -3.95
N VAL A 40 -2.43 -3.98 -4.25
CA VAL A 40 -2.89 -2.97 -3.28
C VAL A 40 -3.60 -3.62 -2.09
N GLN A 41 -4.46 -4.62 -2.33
CA GLN A 41 -5.15 -5.33 -1.25
C GLN A 41 -4.17 -6.09 -0.36
N THR A 42 -3.13 -6.70 -0.93
CA THR A 42 -2.08 -7.38 -0.18
C THR A 42 -1.33 -6.40 0.73
N LEU A 43 -0.95 -5.23 0.22
CA LEU A 43 -0.31 -4.19 1.03
C LEU A 43 -1.24 -3.65 2.13
N ALA A 44 -2.52 -3.46 1.82
CA ALA A 44 -3.51 -3.04 2.80
C ALA A 44 -3.67 -4.09 3.91
N LEU A 45 -3.62 -5.38 3.58
CA LEU A 45 -3.67 -6.47 4.55
C LEU A 45 -2.43 -6.48 5.47
N VAL A 46 -1.24 -6.23 4.92
CA VAL A 46 -0.03 -6.01 5.74
C VAL A 46 -0.22 -4.82 6.68
N GLY A 47 -0.77 -3.71 6.18
CA GLY A 47 -1.11 -2.54 6.98
C GLY A 47 -2.07 -2.85 8.14
N VAL A 48 -3.08 -3.69 7.92
CA VAL A 48 -4.01 -4.18 8.96
C VAL A 48 -3.27 -4.97 10.03
N ALA A 49 -2.37 -5.87 9.64
CA ALA A 49 -1.57 -6.64 10.59
C ALA A 49 -0.70 -5.72 11.48
N LEU A 50 -0.11 -4.68 10.88
CA LEU A 50 0.65 -3.67 11.62
C LEU A 50 -0.23 -2.84 12.56
N GLU A 51 -1.44 -2.43 12.13
CA GLU A 51 -2.39 -1.73 13.01
C GLU A 51 -2.82 -2.59 14.20
N ARG A 52 -2.97 -3.91 14.01
CA ARG A 52 -3.27 -4.84 15.10
C ARG A 52 -2.15 -4.84 16.15
N PHE A 53 -0.89 -4.94 15.73
CA PHE A 53 0.25 -4.88 16.66
C PHE A 53 0.37 -3.50 17.33
N ALA A 54 0.20 -2.43 16.56
CA ALA A 54 0.24 -1.07 17.07
C ALA A 54 -0.87 -0.81 18.11
N THR A 55 -2.06 -1.38 17.90
CA THR A 55 -3.17 -1.29 18.87
C THR A 55 -2.81 -1.99 20.18
N GLU A 56 -2.14 -3.14 20.12
CA GLU A 56 -1.72 -3.84 21.33
C GLU A 56 -0.65 -3.07 22.10
N ILE A 57 0.36 -2.51 21.41
CA ILE A 57 1.37 -1.65 22.03
C ILE A 57 0.72 -0.45 22.73
N ARG A 58 -0.29 0.17 22.09
CA ARG A 58 -1.05 1.28 22.69
C ARG A 58 -1.82 0.86 23.93
N ASN A 59 -2.40 -0.34 23.94
CA ASN A 59 -3.13 -0.87 25.09
C ASN A 59 -2.22 -1.16 26.29
N LEU A 60 -1.06 -1.77 26.02
CA LEU A 60 -0.08 -2.16 27.03
C LEU A 60 0.73 -0.97 27.57
N GLN A 61 0.86 0.12 26.81
CA GLN A 61 1.51 1.37 27.25
C GLN A 61 0.56 2.33 28.01
N ARG A 62 -0.71 1.98 28.20
CA ARG A 62 -1.60 2.82 29.03
C ARG A 62 -1.06 2.92 30.45
N THR A 63 -1.23 4.08 31.09
CA THR A 63 -0.66 4.39 32.42
C THR A 63 -1.09 3.44 33.53
N ASP A 64 -2.28 2.86 33.42
CA ASP A 64 -2.84 1.87 34.35
C ASP A 64 -2.33 0.43 34.12
N VAL A 65 -1.66 0.18 32.98
CA VAL A 65 -1.10 -1.14 32.60
C VAL A 65 0.43 -1.10 32.62
N LEU A 66 1.04 -0.23 31.80
CA LEU A 66 2.50 0.00 31.70
C LEU A 66 3.37 -1.28 31.58
N GLU A 67 2.88 -2.28 30.83
CA GLU A 67 3.63 -3.52 30.59
C GLU A 67 4.69 -3.35 29.49
N VAL A 68 4.47 -2.44 28.54
CA VAL A 68 5.41 -2.08 27.48
C VAL A 68 5.47 -0.57 27.28
N GLU A 69 6.58 -0.07 26.75
CA GLU A 69 6.73 1.34 26.39
C GLU A 69 7.56 1.50 25.11
N GLU A 70 7.08 2.33 24.17
CA GLU A 70 7.89 2.77 23.03
C GLU A 70 9.15 3.50 23.49
N ASN A 71 10.27 3.23 22.82
CA ASN A 71 11.54 3.89 23.13
C ASN A 71 11.41 5.43 23.11
N PHE A 72 11.78 6.06 24.22
CA PHE A 72 11.76 7.50 24.42
C PHE A 72 13.19 8.06 24.38
N ALA A 73 13.54 8.74 23.28
CA ALA A 73 14.91 9.19 23.05
C ALA A 73 15.31 10.38 23.93
N LYS A 74 16.62 10.53 24.19
CA LYS A 74 17.14 11.70 24.91
C LYS A 74 16.78 12.98 24.15
N GLY A 75 16.12 13.91 24.84
CA GLY A 75 15.65 15.18 24.26
C GLY A 75 14.28 15.11 23.55
N GLN A 76 13.67 13.92 23.44
CA GLN A 76 12.30 13.79 22.97
C GLN A 76 11.35 14.47 23.96
N LYS A 77 10.39 15.27 23.44
CA LYS A 77 9.30 15.84 24.22
C LYS A 77 8.04 15.02 23.95
N GLY A 78 7.47 14.42 24.99
CA GLY A 78 6.19 13.69 24.83
C GLY A 78 4.96 14.59 24.90
N SER A 79 5.08 15.77 25.51
CA SER A 79 4.08 16.84 25.47
C SER A 79 4.74 18.20 25.69
N SER A 80 4.13 19.27 25.18
CA SER A 80 4.59 20.65 25.38
C SER A 80 4.50 21.11 26.84
N ALA A 81 3.47 20.64 27.56
CA ALA A 81 3.18 21.08 28.93
C ALA A 81 3.53 20.05 30.02
N MET A 82 3.68 18.78 29.64
CA MET A 82 3.87 17.67 30.60
C MET A 82 5.16 16.90 30.30
N PRO A 83 6.28 17.21 30.97
CA PRO A 83 7.58 16.56 30.73
C PRO A 83 7.61 15.06 31.00
N HIS A 84 6.73 14.59 31.90
CA HIS A 84 6.62 13.18 32.28
C HIS A 84 5.80 12.35 31.28
N LYS A 85 5.06 12.99 30.36
CA LYS A 85 4.14 12.29 29.48
C LYS A 85 4.90 11.51 28.41
N ARG A 86 4.65 10.20 28.31
CA ARG A 86 5.20 9.31 27.30
C ARG A 86 4.06 8.64 26.56
N ASN A 87 3.91 8.93 25.27
CA ASN A 87 2.79 8.43 24.46
C ASN A 87 3.31 7.44 23.38
N PRO A 88 2.52 6.43 23.01
CA PRO A 88 2.84 5.48 21.93
C PRO A 88 2.63 6.12 20.53
N ILE A 89 3.29 7.25 20.26
CA ILE A 89 3.03 8.08 19.07
C ILE A 89 3.36 7.36 17.76
N ARG A 90 4.28 6.39 17.76
CA ARG A 90 4.63 5.65 16.54
C ARG A 90 3.54 4.65 16.22
N SER A 91 3.03 3.95 17.22
CA SER A 91 1.92 3.02 17.09
C SER A 91 0.62 3.75 16.69
N GLU A 92 0.36 4.94 17.23
CA GLU A 92 -0.75 5.79 16.79
C GLU A 92 -0.59 6.19 15.31
N ARG A 93 0.61 6.57 14.88
CA ARG A 93 0.91 6.90 13.48
C ARG A 93 0.72 5.69 12.56
N ILE A 94 1.21 4.51 12.95
CA ILE A 94 1.02 3.26 12.19
C ILE A 94 -0.47 2.99 12.01
N SER A 95 -1.27 3.14 13.07
CA SER A 95 -2.73 2.96 13.00
C SER A 95 -3.37 3.93 12.00
N GLY A 96 -2.93 5.19 11.98
CA GLY A 96 -3.38 6.18 11.00
C GLY A 96 -3.02 5.83 9.56
N LEU A 97 -1.75 5.49 9.30
CA LEU A 97 -1.28 5.12 7.96
C LEU A 97 -1.93 3.84 7.44
N ALA A 98 -2.19 2.85 8.30
CA ALA A 98 -2.91 1.64 7.93
C ALA A 98 -4.33 1.92 7.42
N ARG A 99 -5.01 2.93 7.97
CA ARG A 99 -6.33 3.37 7.48
C ARG A 99 -6.24 3.99 6.08
N VAL A 100 -5.21 4.79 5.82
CA VAL A 100 -4.96 5.36 4.48
C VAL A 100 -4.68 4.24 3.48
N LEU A 101 -3.84 3.26 3.81
CA LEU A 101 -3.57 2.10 2.94
C LEU A 101 -4.86 1.35 2.59
N ARG A 102 -5.71 1.08 3.58
CA ARG A 102 -7.02 0.45 3.32
C ARG A 102 -7.94 1.31 2.46
N SER A 103 -7.88 2.63 2.56
CA SER A 103 -8.76 3.50 1.77
C SER A 103 -8.55 3.35 0.25
N TYR A 104 -7.35 2.92 -0.16
CA TYR A 104 -7.02 2.69 -1.55
C TYR A 104 -7.62 1.41 -2.14
N THR A 105 -8.07 0.44 -1.33
CA THR A 105 -8.49 -0.87 -1.85
C THR A 105 -9.75 -0.78 -2.71
N VAL A 106 -10.69 0.10 -2.35
CA VAL A 106 -11.92 0.32 -3.12
C VAL A 106 -11.57 0.91 -4.49
N ALA A 107 -10.76 1.96 -4.52
CA ALA A 107 -10.33 2.61 -5.76
C ALA A 107 -9.55 1.65 -6.67
N ALA A 108 -8.71 0.78 -6.10
CA ALA A 108 -7.99 -0.24 -6.86
C ALA A 108 -8.93 -1.27 -7.51
N LEU A 109 -9.99 -1.68 -6.81
CA LEU A 109 -11.01 -2.59 -7.34
C LEU A 109 -11.86 -1.91 -8.44
N GLU A 110 -12.21 -0.64 -8.26
CA GLU A 110 -12.95 0.14 -9.26
C GLU A 110 -12.16 0.33 -10.56
N ASN A 111 -10.83 0.33 -10.50
CA ASN A 111 -9.96 0.37 -11.69
C ASN A 111 -9.99 -0.91 -12.55
N CYS A 112 -10.57 -2.01 -12.08
CA CYS A 112 -10.53 -3.29 -12.80
C CYS A 112 -11.43 -3.32 -14.06
N ALA A 113 -12.60 -2.67 -14.00
CA ALA A 113 -13.64 -2.78 -15.02
C ALA A 113 -13.44 -1.77 -16.17
N LEU A 114 -12.27 -1.81 -16.80
CA LEU A 114 -11.94 -0.94 -17.94
C LEU A 114 -12.77 -1.29 -19.18
N TRP A 115 -13.01 -0.28 -20.03
CA TRP A 115 -13.82 -0.44 -21.24
C TRP A 115 -13.02 -1.06 -22.38
N HIS A 116 -13.52 -2.20 -22.89
CA HIS A 116 -12.94 -2.92 -24.03
C HIS A 116 -11.42 -3.12 -23.88
N GLU A 117 -10.59 -2.65 -24.82
CA GLU A 117 -9.14 -2.82 -24.76
C GLU A 117 -8.40 -1.77 -23.95
N ARG A 118 -9.07 -0.67 -23.57
CA ARG A 118 -8.72 0.24 -22.46
C ARG A 118 -9.63 1.47 -22.43
N ASP A 119 -9.78 2.01 -21.23
CA ASP A 119 -9.85 3.44 -20.98
C ASP A 119 -8.70 3.85 -20.03
N ILE A 120 -8.51 5.15 -19.79
CA ILE A 120 -7.36 5.66 -19.03
C ILE A 120 -7.70 6.07 -17.59
N SER A 121 -8.94 5.84 -17.13
CA SER A 121 -9.43 6.30 -15.83
C SER A 121 -8.57 5.81 -14.66
N HIS A 122 -8.04 4.58 -14.76
CA HIS A 122 -7.14 3.99 -13.77
C HIS A 122 -5.90 4.86 -13.50
N SER A 123 -5.44 5.65 -14.48
CA SER A 123 -4.11 6.25 -14.45
C SER A 123 -4.00 7.41 -13.47
N SER A 124 -5.05 8.21 -13.30
CA SER A 124 -5.05 9.30 -12.30
C SER A 124 -5.14 8.74 -10.88
N VAL A 125 -5.94 7.68 -10.69
CA VAL A 125 -6.08 6.97 -9.41
C VAL A 125 -4.76 6.30 -9.02
N GLU A 126 -4.13 5.58 -9.95
CA GLU A 126 -2.84 4.91 -9.74
C GLU A 126 -1.75 5.91 -9.33
N ARG A 127 -1.69 7.13 -9.90
CA ARG A 127 -0.70 8.17 -9.49
C ARG A 127 -0.83 8.64 -8.05
N MET A 128 -2.00 8.48 -7.43
CA MET A 128 -2.24 8.84 -6.03
C MET A 128 -1.99 7.67 -5.07
N MET A 129 -1.96 6.45 -5.60
CA MET A 129 -2.00 5.20 -4.84
C MET A 129 -0.69 4.41 -4.93
N LEU A 130 0.00 4.45 -6.06
CA LEU A 130 1.23 3.73 -6.41
C LEU A 130 2.38 4.72 -6.62
#